data_AF-A0A523TR68-F1
#
_entry.id   AF-A0A523TR68-F1
#
_cell.length_a   1.000
_cell.length_b   1.000
_cell.length_c   1.000
_cell.angle_alpha   90.00
_cell.angle_beta   90.00
_cell.angle_gamma   90.00
#
_symmetry.space_group_name_H-M   'P 1'
#
loop_
_entity.id
_entity.type
_entity.pdbx_description
1 polymer ?
#
loop_
_entity_poly.entity_id
_entity_poly.type
_entity_poly.pdbx_seq_one_letter_code
_entity_poly.pdbx_strand_id
1 'polypeptide(L)'
;MSLSKEKKSKNNRKEKIEAAKRKEEITNKIESVLGEFKPKDVRSLIKIIEDKYDIPEEEILSVIREREINKKITLQEPIPLSTELSKKPRDYFIKNNYYTKEFWTSIGVIALVLIFVLVDVESGFFFYMRYAIVSFFMLILTGWSLTSAIFPEINDNFRFLERGATAIGLSLLILILDGIFLNYTFHFTPLSIGLSLIIITLVCMVITFILRIKLAQDGFIFQRKKKKSTTEIKDE
;
A
#
# COMPACT_ATOMS: atom_id res chain seq x y z
N MET A 1 57.31 -7.93 -19.42
CA MET A 1 56.00 -8.34 -18.83
C MET A 1 55.18 -7.17 -18.25
N SER A 2 55.69 -5.93 -18.19
CA SER A 2 54.99 -4.75 -17.62
C SER A 2 54.06 -4.00 -18.60
N LEU A 3 54.39 -3.96 -19.90
CA LEU A 3 53.63 -3.21 -20.91
C LEU A 3 52.23 -3.78 -21.22
N SER A 4 52.00 -5.09 -20.98
CA SER A 4 50.70 -5.74 -21.17
C SER A 4 49.70 -5.38 -20.06
N LYS A 5 50.16 -5.25 -18.80
CA LYS A 5 49.31 -4.84 -17.68
C LYS A 5 48.88 -3.37 -17.76
N GLU A 6 49.74 -2.49 -18.26
CA GLU A 6 49.43 -1.06 -18.39
C GLU A 6 48.43 -0.76 -19.54
N LYS A 7 48.56 -1.45 -20.69
CA LYS A 7 47.57 -1.37 -21.78
C LYS A 7 46.20 -1.88 -21.34
N LYS A 8 46.14 -2.99 -20.58
CA LYS A 8 44.88 -3.56 -20.07
C LYS A 8 44.19 -2.62 -19.06
N SER A 9 44.97 -1.94 -18.22
CA SER A 9 44.47 -0.91 -17.29
C SER A 9 43.90 0.31 -18.01
N LYS A 10 44.57 0.81 -19.05
CA LYS A 10 44.08 1.94 -19.88
C LYS A 10 42.82 1.57 -20.68
N ASN A 11 42.70 0.34 -21.18
CA ASN A 11 41.52 -0.10 -21.94
C ASN A 11 40.28 -0.24 -21.04
N ASN A 12 40.43 -0.86 -19.87
CA ASN A 12 39.33 -0.96 -18.88
C ASN A 12 38.84 0.41 -18.38
N ARG A 13 39.73 1.41 -18.34
CA ARG A 13 39.37 2.78 -17.93
C ARG A 13 38.60 3.51 -19.03
N LYS A 14 38.94 3.30 -20.30
CA LYS A 14 38.20 3.84 -21.45
C LYS A 14 36.80 3.20 -21.57
N GLU A 15 36.70 1.89 -21.46
CA GLU A 15 35.41 1.17 -21.46
C GLU A 15 34.49 1.63 -20.32
N LYS A 16 35.03 1.88 -19.12
CA LYS A 16 34.25 2.42 -18.00
C LYS A 16 33.74 3.85 -18.24
N ILE A 17 34.52 4.69 -18.91
CA ILE A 17 34.14 6.08 -19.23
C ILE A 17 33.06 6.09 -20.33
N GLU A 18 33.19 5.22 -21.32
CA GLU A 18 32.23 5.09 -22.42
C GLU A 18 30.90 4.49 -21.94
N ALA A 19 30.96 3.48 -21.07
CA ALA A 19 29.78 2.94 -20.38
C ALA A 19 29.10 4.00 -19.48
N ALA A 20 29.87 4.85 -18.79
CA ALA A 20 29.32 5.94 -17.99
C ALA A 20 28.62 7.00 -18.85
N LYS A 21 29.20 7.39 -19.98
CA LYS A 21 28.57 8.31 -20.95
C LYS A 21 27.27 7.73 -21.52
N ARG A 22 27.28 6.45 -21.90
CA ARG A 22 26.09 5.77 -22.45
C ARG A 22 24.94 5.73 -21.43
N LYS A 23 25.26 5.47 -20.15
CA LYS A 23 24.29 5.53 -19.04
C LYS A 23 23.73 6.93 -18.79
N GLU A 24 24.56 7.96 -18.92
CA GLU A 24 24.13 9.35 -18.79
C GLU A 24 23.20 9.75 -19.96
N GLU A 25 23.51 9.31 -21.17
CA GLU A 25 22.65 9.50 -22.34
C GLU A 25 21.29 8.80 -22.20
N ILE A 26 21.28 7.56 -21.69
CA ILE A 26 20.04 6.83 -21.36
C ILE A 26 19.27 7.56 -20.26
N THR A 27 19.95 8.13 -19.27
CA THR A 27 19.29 8.92 -18.21
C THR A 27 18.58 10.15 -18.79
N ASN A 28 19.27 10.91 -19.64
CA ASN A 28 18.70 12.12 -20.25
C ASN A 28 17.48 11.78 -21.12
N LYS A 29 17.50 10.62 -21.81
CA LYS A 29 16.36 10.10 -22.57
C LYS A 29 15.20 9.64 -21.66
N ILE A 30 15.50 9.03 -20.51
CA ILE A 30 14.48 8.68 -19.51
C ILE A 30 13.83 9.96 -18.94
N GLU A 31 14.62 10.99 -18.64
CA GLU A 31 14.13 12.27 -18.12
C GLU A 31 13.28 13.04 -19.14
N SER A 32 13.64 13.02 -20.43
CA SER A 32 12.82 13.64 -21.48
C SER A 32 11.47 12.94 -21.65
N VAL A 33 11.45 11.60 -21.63
CA VAL A 33 10.20 10.81 -21.73
C VAL A 33 9.33 10.98 -20.48
N LEU A 34 9.93 11.07 -19.28
CA LEU A 34 9.21 11.36 -18.04
C LEU A 34 8.54 12.75 -18.07
N GLY A 35 9.19 13.74 -18.69
CA GLY A 35 8.65 15.10 -18.85
C GLY A 35 7.51 15.19 -19.86
N GLU A 36 7.63 14.47 -20.98
CA GLU A 36 6.70 14.56 -22.12
C GLU A 36 5.47 13.65 -21.97
N PHE A 37 5.64 12.42 -21.48
CA PHE A 37 4.58 11.39 -21.53
C PHE A 37 3.98 10.99 -20.17
N LYS A 38 4.61 11.35 -19.04
CA LYS A 38 4.19 10.97 -17.67
C LYS A 38 3.59 9.55 -17.59
N PRO A 39 4.35 8.51 -17.94
CA PRO A 39 3.83 7.15 -18.00
C PRO A 39 3.38 6.66 -16.62
N LYS A 40 2.29 5.89 -16.61
CA LYS A 40 1.68 5.35 -15.39
C LYS A 40 2.49 4.23 -14.74
N ASP A 41 3.25 3.47 -15.54
CA ASP A 41 3.99 2.28 -15.10
C ASP A 41 5.39 2.23 -15.70
N VAL A 42 6.31 1.56 -14.98
CA VAL A 42 7.68 1.29 -15.47
C VAL A 42 7.67 0.50 -16.77
N ARG A 43 6.76 -0.46 -16.93
CA ARG A 43 6.60 -1.22 -18.18
C ARG A 43 6.14 -0.34 -19.35
N SER A 44 5.28 0.64 -19.07
CA SER A 44 4.84 1.61 -20.07
C SER A 44 5.98 2.57 -20.45
N LEU A 45 6.80 2.98 -19.48
CA LEU A 45 8.01 3.78 -19.72
C LEU A 45 9.02 3.03 -20.58
N ILE A 46 9.31 1.76 -20.27
CA ILE A 46 10.23 0.91 -21.03
C ILE A 46 9.75 0.78 -22.47
N LYS A 47 8.47 0.47 -22.68
CA LYS A 47 7.90 0.29 -24.02
C LYS A 47 7.97 1.56 -24.87
N ILE A 48 7.78 2.75 -24.26
CA ILE A 48 7.91 4.03 -24.98
C ILE A 48 9.37 4.32 -25.34
N ILE A 49 10.32 3.95 -24.48
CA ILE A 49 11.75 4.17 -24.74
C ILE A 49 12.29 3.18 -25.77
N GLU A 50 11.86 1.92 -25.72
CA GLU A 50 12.19 0.88 -26.68
C GLU A 50 11.71 1.27 -28.09
N ASP A 51 10.45 1.73 -28.21
CA ASP A 51 9.85 2.12 -29.49
C ASP A 51 10.45 3.43 -30.06
N LYS A 52 10.88 4.37 -29.21
CA LYS A 52 11.40 5.69 -29.64
C LYS A 52 12.92 5.72 -29.85
N TYR A 53 13.68 4.85 -29.17
CA TYR A 53 15.14 4.93 -29.15
C TYR A 53 15.87 3.61 -29.44
N ASP A 54 15.16 2.50 -29.69
CA ASP A 54 15.73 1.18 -30.02
C ASP A 54 16.77 0.69 -28.99
N ILE A 55 16.50 0.97 -27.70
CA ILE A 55 17.38 0.59 -26.58
C ILE A 55 16.84 -0.70 -25.96
N PRO A 56 17.68 -1.72 -25.71
CA PRO A 56 17.23 -2.97 -25.14
C PRO A 56 16.70 -2.80 -23.71
N GLU A 57 15.59 -3.50 -23.39
CA GLU A 57 14.89 -3.44 -22.10
C GLU A 57 15.84 -3.64 -20.90
N GLU A 58 16.82 -4.53 -21.02
CA GLU A 58 17.80 -4.84 -19.96
C GLU A 58 18.69 -3.63 -19.61
N GLU A 59 19.12 -2.85 -20.61
CA GLU A 59 19.95 -1.65 -20.39
C GLU A 59 19.12 -0.58 -19.66
N ILE A 60 17.86 -0.40 -20.04
CA ILE A 60 16.92 0.54 -19.43
C ILE A 60 16.64 0.15 -17.97
N LEU A 61 16.33 -1.12 -17.71
CA LEU A 61 16.07 -1.65 -16.35
C LEU A 61 17.29 -1.51 -15.44
N SER A 62 18.50 -1.73 -15.97
CA SER A 62 19.74 -1.58 -15.20
C SER A 62 19.94 -0.14 -14.72
N VAL A 63 19.66 0.84 -15.59
CA VAL A 63 19.75 2.27 -15.27
C VAL A 63 18.65 2.68 -14.28
N ILE A 64 17.42 2.20 -14.46
CA ILE A 64 16.31 2.50 -13.54
C ILE A 64 16.59 1.94 -12.14
N ARG A 65 17.06 0.69 -12.02
CA ARG A 65 17.43 0.09 -10.73
C ARG A 65 18.59 0.82 -10.06
N GLU A 66 19.63 1.18 -10.82
CA GLU A 66 20.75 1.97 -10.30
C GLU A 66 20.28 3.35 -9.80
N ARG A 67 19.32 3.97 -10.48
CA ARG A 67 18.73 5.26 -10.08
C ARG A 67 17.79 5.14 -8.87
N GLU A 68 17.11 4.02 -8.71
CA GLU A 68 16.31 3.70 -7.52
C GLU A 68 17.20 3.49 -6.29
N ILE A 69 18.26 2.68 -6.41
CA ILE A 69 19.24 2.45 -5.35
C ILE A 69 19.90 3.77 -4.92
N ASN A 70 20.19 4.66 -5.88
CA ASN A 70 20.73 5.99 -5.62
C ASN A 70 19.70 7.01 -5.11
N LYS A 71 18.45 6.59 -4.79
CA LYS A 71 17.33 7.43 -4.32
C LYS A 71 16.98 8.61 -5.24
N LYS A 72 17.42 8.59 -6.50
CA LYS A 72 17.10 9.64 -7.48
C LYS A 72 15.72 9.44 -8.09
N ILE A 73 15.28 8.20 -8.20
CA ILE A 73 13.93 7.82 -8.64
C ILE A 73 13.29 6.97 -7.53
N THR A 74 12.06 7.28 -7.11
CA THR A 74 11.30 6.45 -6.18
C THR A 74 10.16 5.79 -6.94
N LEU A 75 10.23 4.47 -7.10
CA LEU A 75 9.15 3.70 -7.70
C LEU A 75 7.99 3.61 -6.69
N GLN A 76 6.82 4.10 -7.10
CA GLN A 76 5.61 3.99 -6.30
C GLN A 76 5.01 2.60 -6.50
N GLU A 77 4.51 1.99 -5.42
CA GLU A 77 3.65 0.83 -5.56
C GLU A 77 2.37 1.24 -6.27
N PRO A 78 1.81 0.37 -7.14
CA PRO A 78 0.55 0.67 -7.79
C PRO A 78 -0.52 0.89 -6.71
N ILE A 79 -0.96 2.13 -6.58
CA ILE A 79 -2.01 2.51 -5.63
C ILE A 79 -3.30 1.85 -6.14
N PRO A 80 -4.02 1.05 -5.33
CA PRO A 80 -5.27 0.44 -5.75
C PRO A 80 -6.29 1.53 -6.17
N LEU A 81 -7.13 1.18 -7.14
CA LEU A 81 -8.01 2.07 -7.90
C LEU A 81 -8.72 3.16 -7.06
N SER A 82 -8.60 4.42 -7.52
CA SER A 82 -9.30 5.64 -7.08
C SER A 82 -9.58 5.76 -5.58
N THR A 83 -8.54 6.10 -4.82
CA THR A 83 -8.54 6.54 -3.42
C THR A 83 -9.14 7.95 -3.23
N GLU A 84 -9.92 8.46 -4.16
CA GLU A 84 -10.51 9.79 -4.02
C GLU A 84 -11.60 9.75 -2.95
N LEU A 85 -11.27 10.33 -1.79
CA LEU A 85 -12.21 10.57 -0.70
C LEU A 85 -13.34 11.44 -1.22
N SER A 86 -14.53 10.86 -1.40
CA SER A 86 -15.69 11.64 -1.79
C SER A 86 -16.16 12.50 -0.61
N LYS A 87 -16.44 13.78 -0.89
CA LYS A 87 -16.96 14.75 0.08
C LYS A 87 -18.39 14.42 0.53
N LYS A 88 -19.11 13.60 -0.22
CA LYS A 88 -20.50 13.22 0.09
C LYS A 88 -20.54 11.88 0.82
N PRO A 89 -21.23 11.77 1.96
CA PRO A 89 -21.31 10.53 2.73
C PRO A 89 -22.00 9.40 1.97
N ARG A 90 -22.93 9.72 1.06
CA ARG A 90 -23.66 8.73 0.25
C ARG A 90 -22.75 8.01 -0.75
N ASP A 91 -21.76 8.72 -1.27
CA ASP A 91 -20.82 8.16 -2.26
C ASP A 91 -19.93 7.09 -1.64
N TYR A 92 -19.73 7.12 -0.32
CA TYR A 92 -19.00 6.09 0.42
C TYR A 92 -19.66 4.71 0.33
N PHE A 93 -21.00 4.65 0.22
CA PHE A 93 -21.75 3.39 0.20
C PHE A 93 -22.18 2.96 -1.20
N ILE A 94 -22.28 3.88 -2.15
CA ILE A 94 -22.91 3.65 -3.46
C ILE A 94 -21.88 3.63 -4.61
N LYS A 95 -20.81 4.44 -4.54
CA LYS A 95 -19.86 4.55 -5.64
C LYS A 95 -19.00 3.29 -5.72
N ASN A 96 -18.62 2.84 -6.92
CA ASN A 96 -17.71 1.71 -7.10
C ASN A 96 -16.26 2.11 -6.79
N ASN A 97 -15.98 2.40 -5.52
CA ASN A 97 -14.67 2.77 -5.00
C ASN A 97 -14.10 1.65 -4.10
N TYR A 98 -12.79 1.69 -3.86
CA TYR A 98 -12.11 0.75 -2.95
C TYR A 98 -12.76 0.74 -1.56
N TYR A 99 -13.02 1.91 -0.98
CA TYR A 99 -13.61 2.05 0.36
C TYR A 99 -15.02 1.47 0.48
N THR A 100 -15.80 1.56 -0.59
CA THR A 100 -17.15 0.98 -0.63
C THR A 100 -17.07 -0.54 -0.63
N LYS A 101 -16.15 -1.11 -1.42
CA LYS A 101 -15.90 -2.56 -1.40
C LYS A 101 -15.43 -3.01 -0.03
N GLU A 102 -14.44 -2.34 0.55
CA GLU A 102 -13.93 -2.61 1.90
C GLU A 102 -15.06 -2.60 2.94
N PHE A 103 -15.95 -1.59 2.90
CA PHE A 103 -17.09 -1.49 3.81
C PHE A 103 -18.07 -2.66 3.65
N TRP A 104 -18.50 -2.95 2.41
CA TRP A 104 -19.47 -4.01 2.13
C TRP A 104 -18.89 -5.42 2.36
N THR A 105 -17.60 -5.62 2.09
CA THR A 105 -16.94 -6.89 2.44
C THR A 105 -16.87 -7.07 3.94
N SER A 106 -16.53 -6.00 4.68
CA SER A 106 -16.44 -6.06 6.14
C SER A 106 -17.80 -6.32 6.78
N ILE A 107 -18.86 -5.64 6.34
CA ILE A 107 -20.21 -5.86 6.88
C ILE A 107 -20.72 -7.27 6.54
N GLY A 108 -20.43 -7.78 5.34
CA GLY A 108 -20.78 -9.14 4.94
C GLY A 108 -20.09 -10.20 5.81
N VAL A 109 -18.80 -10.03 6.09
CA VAL A 109 -18.06 -10.92 6.99
C VAL A 109 -18.58 -10.82 8.42
N ILE A 110 -18.84 -9.62 8.94
CA ILE A 110 -19.41 -9.42 10.29
C ILE A 110 -20.78 -10.12 10.40
N ALA A 111 -21.65 -9.96 9.41
CA ALA A 111 -22.96 -10.62 9.40
C ALA A 111 -22.81 -12.15 9.39
N LEU A 112 -21.89 -12.68 8.59
CA LEU A 112 -21.61 -14.11 8.52
C LEU A 112 -21.07 -14.65 9.85
N VAL A 113 -20.13 -13.94 10.48
CA VAL A 113 -19.59 -14.27 11.79
C VAL A 113 -20.69 -14.23 12.86
N LEU A 114 -21.55 -13.21 12.83
CA LEU A 114 -22.67 -13.09 13.78
C LEU A 114 -23.61 -14.29 13.67
N ILE A 115 -23.96 -14.73 12.46
CA ILE A 115 -24.76 -15.95 12.25
C ILE A 115 -24.06 -17.16 12.87
N PHE A 116 -22.77 -17.36 12.60
CA PHE A 116 -22.01 -18.50 13.15
C PHE A 116 -21.75 -18.42 14.66
N VAL A 117 -21.79 -17.24 15.25
CA VAL A 117 -21.67 -17.06 16.71
C VAL A 117 -23.00 -17.34 17.40
N LEU A 118 -24.13 -16.95 16.79
CA LEU A 118 -25.47 -17.11 17.36
C LEU A 118 -26.09 -18.49 17.10
N VAL A 119 -25.80 -19.10 15.96
CA VAL A 119 -26.27 -20.46 15.64
C VAL A 119 -25.30 -21.45 16.25
N ASP A 120 -25.77 -22.22 17.21
CA ASP A 120 -24.94 -23.26 17.82
C ASP A 120 -24.83 -24.46 16.89
N VAL A 121 -23.77 -24.46 16.09
CA VAL A 121 -23.42 -25.60 15.24
C VAL A 121 -22.45 -26.47 16.02
N GLU A 122 -22.93 -27.62 16.50
CA GLU A 122 -22.12 -28.55 17.30
C GLU A 122 -21.36 -29.59 16.45
N SER A 123 -21.81 -29.88 15.22
CA SER A 123 -21.15 -30.88 14.36
C SER A 123 -21.39 -30.66 12.86
N GLY A 124 -20.61 -31.35 12.02
CA GLY A 124 -20.74 -31.34 10.56
C GLY A 124 -19.87 -30.29 9.85
N PHE A 125 -20.08 -30.13 8.53
CA PHE A 125 -19.29 -29.22 7.69
C PHE A 125 -19.31 -27.76 8.19
N PHE A 126 -20.47 -27.30 8.68
CA PHE A 126 -20.64 -25.94 9.18
C PHE A 126 -19.86 -25.65 10.47
N PHE A 127 -19.51 -26.67 11.26
CA PHE A 127 -18.67 -26.52 12.44
C PHE A 127 -17.26 -26.05 12.04
N TYR A 128 -16.63 -26.71 11.07
CA TYR A 128 -15.30 -26.32 10.59
C TYR A 128 -15.32 -24.94 9.90
N MET A 129 -16.37 -24.66 9.11
CA MET A 129 -16.57 -23.35 8.49
C MET A 129 -16.67 -22.24 9.53
N ARG A 130 -17.38 -22.45 10.65
CA ARG A 130 -17.45 -21.51 11.77
C ARG A 130 -16.06 -21.12 12.25
N TYR A 131 -15.21 -22.08 12.60
CA TYR A 131 -13.86 -21.77 13.09
C TYR A 131 -13.02 -21.06 12.03
N ALA A 132 -13.05 -21.50 10.77
CA ALA A 132 -12.29 -20.86 9.70
C ALA A 132 -12.69 -19.38 9.52
N ILE A 133 -14.00 -19.10 9.46
CA ILE A 133 -14.53 -17.76 9.24
C ILE A 133 -14.31 -16.86 10.47
N VAL A 134 -14.58 -17.39 11.67
CA VAL A 134 -14.39 -16.64 12.92
C VAL A 134 -12.91 -16.34 13.16
N SER A 135 -12.00 -17.29 12.92
CA SER A 135 -10.55 -17.05 13.02
C SER A 135 -10.06 -16.05 11.98
N PHE A 136 -10.54 -16.13 10.73
CA PHE A 136 -10.22 -15.14 9.71
C PHE A 136 -10.67 -13.73 10.13
N PHE A 137 -11.88 -13.62 10.65
CA PHE A 137 -12.41 -12.36 11.18
C PHE A 137 -11.53 -11.80 12.31
N MET A 138 -11.22 -12.64 13.30
CA MET A 138 -10.44 -12.27 14.48
C MET A 138 -9.00 -11.85 14.15
N LEU A 139 -8.35 -12.50 13.18
CA LEU A 139 -6.94 -12.27 12.86
C LEU A 139 -6.71 -11.18 11.82
N ILE A 140 -7.63 -11.02 10.87
CA ILE A 140 -7.42 -10.14 9.71
C ILE A 140 -8.38 -8.96 9.75
N LEU A 141 -9.68 -9.19 9.89
CA LEU A 141 -10.67 -8.12 9.72
C LEU A 141 -10.68 -7.13 10.88
N THR A 142 -10.57 -7.63 12.12
CA THR A 142 -10.54 -6.77 13.31
C THR A 142 -9.34 -5.83 13.28
N GLY A 143 -8.14 -6.37 13.05
CA GLY A 143 -6.91 -5.58 12.93
C GLY A 143 -6.91 -4.62 11.73
N TRP A 144 -7.48 -5.03 10.60
CA TRP A 144 -7.62 -4.16 9.42
C TRP A 144 -8.54 -2.97 9.69
N SER A 145 -9.68 -3.22 10.36
CA SER A 145 -10.63 -2.17 10.73
C SER A 145 -10.03 -1.18 11.73
N LEU A 146 -9.26 -1.66 12.70
CA LEU A 146 -8.58 -0.82 13.68
C LEU A 146 -7.46 0.00 13.03
N THR A 147 -6.66 -0.61 12.15
CA THR A 147 -5.62 0.10 11.38
C THR A 147 -6.26 1.19 10.52
N SER A 148 -7.43 0.92 9.94
CA SER A 148 -8.18 1.91 9.15
C SER A 148 -8.75 3.04 9.99
N ALA A 149 -9.03 2.81 11.27
CA ALA A 149 -9.46 3.85 12.19
C ALA A 149 -8.29 4.74 12.63
N ILE A 150 -7.11 4.17 12.87
CA ILE A 150 -5.91 4.92 13.28
C ILE A 150 -5.28 5.65 12.09
N PHE A 151 -5.17 4.96 10.95
CA PHE A 151 -4.61 5.47 9.69
C PHE A 151 -5.69 5.43 8.59
N PRO A 152 -6.63 6.39 8.63
CA PRO A 152 -7.72 6.47 7.65
C PRO A 152 -7.22 6.79 6.24
N GLU A 153 -6.04 7.37 6.12
CA GLU A 153 -5.39 7.73 4.88
C GLU A 153 -4.78 6.51 4.17
N ILE A 154 -4.86 6.51 2.84
CA ILE A 154 -4.12 5.59 1.98
C ILE A 154 -3.20 6.47 1.15
N ASN A 155 -2.01 6.73 1.68
CA ASN A 155 -1.01 7.63 1.11
C ASN A 155 0.27 6.86 0.80
N ASP A 156 1.10 7.39 -0.11
CA ASP A 156 2.40 6.82 -0.50
C ASP A 156 3.35 6.56 0.68
N ASN A 157 3.15 7.27 1.80
CA ASN A 157 3.98 7.15 2.99
C ASN A 157 3.66 5.91 3.83
N PHE A 158 2.46 5.34 3.70
CA PHE A 158 2.04 4.14 4.44
C PHE A 158 1.71 3.04 3.44
N ARG A 159 2.74 2.27 3.08
CA ARG A 159 2.68 1.28 2.00
C ARG A 159 1.69 0.18 2.35
N PHE A 160 1.11 -0.47 1.33
CA PHE A 160 0.10 -1.51 1.54
C PHE A 160 0.61 -2.66 2.43
N LEU A 161 1.89 -3.03 2.26
CA LEU A 161 2.54 -4.05 3.08
C LEU A 161 2.68 -3.62 4.55
N GLU A 162 2.99 -2.35 4.80
CA GLU A 162 3.10 -1.81 6.16
C GLU A 162 1.73 -1.83 6.84
N ARG A 163 0.68 -1.41 6.12
CA ARG A 163 -0.71 -1.49 6.58
C ARG A 163 -1.11 -2.92 6.94
N GLY A 164 -0.75 -3.90 6.10
CA GLY A 164 -1.01 -5.32 6.36
C GLY A 164 -0.29 -5.83 7.61
N ALA A 165 1.00 -5.51 7.76
CA ALA A 165 1.78 -5.91 8.94
C ALA A 165 1.24 -5.28 10.23
N THR A 166 0.91 -3.98 10.18
CA THR A 166 0.30 -3.26 11.31
C THR A 166 -1.06 -3.84 11.67
N ALA A 167 -1.88 -4.20 10.68
CA ALA A 167 -3.18 -4.84 10.91
C ALA A 167 -3.05 -6.16 11.65
N ILE A 168 -2.11 -7.03 11.24
CA ILE A 168 -1.87 -8.31 11.93
C ILE A 168 -1.42 -8.07 13.38
N GLY A 169 -0.47 -7.15 13.58
CA GLY A 169 0.02 -6.79 14.92
C GLY A 169 -1.10 -6.26 15.83
N LEU A 170 -1.95 -5.37 15.30
CA LEU A 170 -3.11 -4.83 16.02
C LEU A 170 -4.18 -5.88 16.29
N SER A 171 -4.39 -6.86 15.40
CA SER A 171 -5.32 -7.96 15.63
C SER A 171 -4.88 -8.87 16.78
N LEU A 172 -3.58 -9.18 16.86
CA LEU A 172 -3.06 -9.96 17.99
C LEU A 172 -3.17 -9.17 19.31
N LEU A 173 -2.87 -7.87 19.28
CA LEU A 173 -2.98 -7.01 20.46
C LEU A 173 -4.42 -6.96 20.97
N ILE A 174 -5.39 -6.71 20.09
CA ILE A 174 -6.79 -6.60 20.50
C ILE A 174 -7.33 -7.93 21.02
N LEU A 175 -6.93 -9.08 20.44
CA LEU A 175 -7.34 -10.40 20.94
C LEU A 175 -6.85 -10.65 22.38
N ILE A 176 -5.61 -10.29 22.69
CA ILE A 176 -5.05 -10.43 24.04
C ILE A 176 -5.79 -9.51 25.02
N LEU A 177 -5.99 -8.23 24.65
CA LEU A 177 -6.66 -7.25 25.50
C LEU A 177 -8.13 -7.60 25.72
N ASP A 178 -8.84 -8.03 24.68
CA ASP A 178 -10.25 -8.44 24.75
C ASP A 178 -10.42 -9.66 25.64
N GLY A 179 -9.52 -10.65 25.52
CA GLY A 179 -9.52 -11.81 26.39
C GLY A 179 -9.32 -11.47 27.87
N ILE A 180 -8.38 -10.57 28.18
CA ILE A 180 -8.16 -10.07 29.55
C ILE A 180 -9.39 -9.31 30.04
N PHE A 181 -9.95 -8.43 29.22
CA PHE A 181 -11.12 -7.62 29.54
C PHE A 181 -12.36 -8.46 29.87
N LEU A 182 -12.63 -9.49 29.05
CA LEU A 182 -13.74 -10.41 29.22
C LEU A 182 -13.55 -11.34 30.40
N ASN A 183 -12.32 -11.79 30.66
CA ASN A 183 -12.01 -12.59 31.83
C ASN A 183 -12.35 -11.81 33.13
N TYR A 184 -12.09 -10.51 33.16
CA TYR A 184 -12.39 -9.68 34.32
C TYR A 184 -13.87 -9.30 34.45
N THR A 185 -14.60 -9.16 33.33
CA THR A 185 -15.95 -8.55 33.34
C THR A 185 -17.08 -9.56 33.12
N PHE A 186 -16.96 -10.45 32.13
CA PHE A 186 -18.13 -11.16 31.55
C PHE A 186 -17.96 -12.67 31.40
N HIS A 187 -17.09 -13.29 32.22
CA HIS A 187 -16.70 -14.70 32.13
C HIS A 187 -16.17 -15.10 30.73
N PHE A 188 -15.11 -15.87 30.71
CA PHE A 188 -14.44 -16.23 29.46
C PHE A 188 -15.23 -17.30 28.69
N THR A 189 -16.26 -16.89 27.93
CA THR A 189 -17.02 -17.77 27.03
C THR A 189 -16.72 -17.45 25.56
N PRO A 190 -16.73 -18.45 24.66
CA PRO A 190 -16.52 -18.22 23.22
C PRO A 190 -17.52 -17.23 22.61
N LEU A 191 -18.75 -17.21 23.13
CA LEU A 191 -19.80 -16.31 22.69
C LEU A 191 -19.49 -14.86 23.10
N SER A 192 -19.07 -14.63 24.35
CA SER A 192 -18.68 -13.29 24.84
C SER A 192 -17.54 -12.70 24.01
N ILE A 193 -16.53 -13.51 23.69
CA ILE A 193 -15.37 -13.09 22.87
C ILE A 193 -15.82 -12.71 21.45
N GLY A 194 -16.60 -13.58 20.80
CA GLY A 194 -17.12 -13.32 19.47
C GLY A 194 -17.92 -12.01 19.40
N LEU A 195 -18.83 -11.79 20.35
CA LEU A 195 -19.65 -10.58 20.39
C LEU A 195 -18.84 -9.32 20.70
N SER A 196 -17.89 -9.38 21.64
CA SER A 196 -17.04 -8.23 21.99
C SER A 196 -16.23 -7.75 20.78
N LEU A 197 -15.57 -8.66 20.08
CA LEU A 197 -14.78 -8.35 18.89
C LEU A 197 -15.65 -7.81 17.73
N ILE A 198 -16.88 -8.30 17.57
CA ILE A 198 -17.85 -7.74 16.61
C ILE A 198 -18.14 -6.27 16.95
N ILE A 199 -18.45 -5.97 18.21
CA ILE A 199 -18.76 -4.61 18.66
C ILE A 199 -17.56 -3.69 18.44
N ILE A 200 -16.36 -4.10 18.87
CA ILE A 200 -15.12 -3.33 18.67
C ILE A 200 -14.89 -3.05 17.19
N THR A 201 -15.08 -4.04 16.33
CA THR A 201 -14.90 -3.89 14.87
C THR A 201 -15.91 -2.89 14.28
N LEU A 202 -17.19 -2.96 14.69
CA LEU A 202 -18.21 -2.02 14.26
C LEU A 202 -17.89 -0.58 14.70
N VAL A 203 -17.45 -0.39 15.95
CA VAL A 203 -17.01 0.92 16.46
C VAL A 203 -15.84 1.46 15.63
N CYS A 204 -14.84 0.63 15.32
CA CYS A 204 -13.72 1.02 14.47
C CYS A 204 -14.18 1.41 13.06
N MET A 205 -15.13 0.69 12.47
CA MET A 205 -15.70 1.05 11.16
C MET A 205 -16.41 2.40 11.18
N VAL A 206 -17.19 2.69 12.22
CA VAL A 206 -17.87 3.99 12.37
C VAL A 206 -16.86 5.12 12.54
N ILE A 207 -15.84 4.93 13.37
CA ILE A 207 -14.75 5.90 13.55
C ILE A 207 -14.03 6.15 12.21
N THR A 208 -13.67 5.07 11.51
CA THR A 208 -13.04 5.14 10.18
C THR A 208 -13.87 5.97 9.20
N PHE A 209 -15.18 5.73 9.17
CA PHE A 209 -16.11 6.47 8.32
C PHE A 209 -16.14 7.97 8.66
N ILE A 210 -16.27 8.31 9.95
CA ILE A 210 -16.29 9.71 10.41
C ILE A 210 -14.98 10.41 10.06
N LEU A 211 -13.84 9.77 10.34
CA LEU A 211 -12.52 10.33 10.05
C LEU A 211 -12.33 10.55 8.55
N ARG A 212 -12.70 9.57 7.71
CA ARG A 212 -12.61 9.69 6.25
C ARG A 212 -13.51 10.82 5.70
N ILE A 213 -14.70 11.04 6.25
CA ILE A 213 -15.54 12.17 5.85
C ILE A 213 -14.93 13.50 6.28
N LYS A 214 -14.41 13.60 7.52
CA LYS A 214 -13.73 14.81 7.99
C LYS A 214 -12.53 15.14 7.09
N LEU A 215 -11.70 14.15 6.78
CA LEU A 215 -10.58 14.28 5.84
C LEU A 215 -11.01 14.75 4.45
N ALA A 216 -12.16 14.30 3.96
CA ALA A 216 -12.71 14.72 2.66
C ALA A 216 -13.21 16.18 2.68
N GLN A 217 -13.81 16.61 3.80
CA GLN A 217 -14.37 17.95 3.98
C GLN A 217 -13.29 19.01 4.22
N ASP A 218 -12.33 18.71 5.09
CA ASP A 218 -11.27 19.63 5.48
C ASP A 218 -10.24 19.88 4.36
N GLY A 219 -10.29 19.07 3.29
CA GLY A 219 -9.47 19.24 2.10
C GLY A 219 -7.98 19.26 2.42
N PHE A 220 -7.36 18.08 2.55
CA PHE A 220 -5.90 17.88 2.73
C PHE A 220 -5.21 19.03 3.49
N ILE A 221 -5.39 19.10 4.81
CA ILE A 221 -4.64 20.04 5.68
C ILE A 221 -3.12 19.83 5.52
N PHE A 222 -2.68 18.65 5.06
CA PHE A 222 -1.32 18.45 4.58
C PHE A 222 -1.23 18.71 3.07
N GLN A 223 -1.09 19.98 2.70
CA GLN A 223 -0.41 20.29 1.45
C GLN A 223 0.93 19.54 1.45
N ARG A 224 1.05 18.55 0.57
CA ARG A 224 2.32 17.96 0.16
C ARG A 224 3.27 19.13 -0.06
N LYS A 225 4.34 19.25 0.75
CA LYS A 225 5.44 20.18 0.48
C LYS A 225 5.72 20.07 -1.02
N LYS A 226 5.38 21.09 -1.80
CA LYS A 226 5.83 21.20 -3.18
C LYS A 226 7.33 21.01 -3.10
N LYS A 227 7.84 19.89 -3.62
CA LYS A 227 9.27 19.68 -3.78
C LYS A 227 9.73 20.90 -4.57
N LYS A 228 10.52 21.76 -3.91
CA LYS A 228 11.06 22.98 -4.48
C LYS A 228 11.65 22.58 -5.83
N SER A 229 11.10 23.12 -6.90
CA SER A 229 11.68 23.06 -8.23
C SER A 229 13.03 23.76 -8.13
N THR A 230 14.09 22.99 -7.88
CA THR A 230 15.46 23.51 -8.00
C THR A 230 15.80 23.57 -9.48
N THR A 231 15.30 24.62 -10.13
CA THR A 231 15.80 25.13 -11.41
C THR A 231 15.57 26.63 -11.37
N GLU A 232 16.30 27.33 -10.51
CA GLU A 232 16.80 28.64 -10.89
C GLU A 232 18.08 28.38 -11.68
N ILE A 233 17.90 28.33 -13.00
CA ILE A 233 18.91 28.73 -13.95
C ILE A 233 19.21 30.19 -13.59
N LYS A 234 20.40 30.45 -13.08
CA LYS A 234 20.91 31.82 -12.98
C LYS A 234 21.82 32.03 -14.18
N ASP A 235 21.20 32.53 -15.24
CA ASP A 235 21.91 33.26 -16.29
C ASP A 235 22.29 34.62 -15.69
N GLU A 236 23.59 34.82 -15.48
CA GLU A 236 24.38 36.06 -15.69
C GLU A 236 25.82 35.83 -15.22
#